data_AF-A0A0P9CA57-F1
#
_entry.id   AF-A0A0P9CA57-F1
#
_cell.length_a   1.000
_cell.length_b   1.000
_cell.length_c   1.000
_cell.angle_alpha   90.00
_cell.angle_beta   90.00
_cell.angle_gamma   90.00
#
_symmetry.space_group_name_H-M   'P 1'
#
loop_
_entity.id
_entity.type
_entity.pdbx_description
1 polymer ?
#
loop_
_entity_poly.entity_id
_entity_poly.type
_entity_poly.pdbx_seq_one_letter_code
_entity_poly.pdbx_strand_id
1 'polypeptide(L)'
;MYAETTQNTAPSSEAESIDPHSAQKVRYEIRIDTKRPVLNLYRNSSLYKTYPVALGKPATPTPIGNWKIVDKQRGWGGGFGTRWLGLNVPWGTYGIHGTNRPQLIGQYVSNGCIRMRNADVEQLYDTVPVGTPVIIHGNPVKSLRTLSLGNIGADVLVVQQRLHSAGFYSDRMDGKFSGEMQFALSLYQLAHHLPMDGTVSLDDYASLGITSDKRASSAAAN
;
A
#
# COMPACT_ATOMS: atom_id res chain seq x y z
N MET A 1 -18.47 -80.58 29.33
CA MET A 1 -19.12 -79.43 30.01
C MET A 1 -18.72 -78.17 29.26
N TYR A 2 -19.72 -77.48 28.71
CA TYR A 2 -19.89 -76.03 28.44
C TYR A 2 -18.61 -75.14 28.46
N ALA A 3 -18.18 -74.46 27.39
CA ALA A 3 -18.78 -73.43 26.52
C ALA A 3 -18.28 -72.00 26.86
N GLU A 4 -17.85 -71.26 25.82
CA GLU A 4 -18.07 -69.81 25.56
C GLU A 4 -17.57 -68.77 26.60
N THR A 5 -17.06 -67.57 26.30
CA THR A 5 -16.98 -66.71 25.11
C THR A 5 -15.97 -65.61 25.44
N THR A 6 -15.03 -65.30 24.54
CA THR A 6 -14.21 -64.08 24.63
C THR A 6 -15.00 -62.89 24.10
N GLN A 7 -15.33 -61.92 24.95
CA GLN A 7 -16.00 -60.69 24.55
C GLN A 7 -15.02 -59.74 23.84
N ASN A 8 -15.41 -59.42 22.61
CA ASN A 8 -14.87 -58.42 21.72
C ASN A 8 -15.34 -57.03 22.15
N THR A 9 -14.45 -56.14 22.61
CA THR A 9 -14.76 -54.72 22.80
C THR A 9 -14.17 -53.91 21.65
N ALA A 10 -15.06 -53.45 20.78
CA ALA A 10 -14.77 -52.49 19.72
C ALA A 10 -14.35 -51.13 20.31
N PRO A 11 -13.42 -50.39 19.67
CA PRO A 11 -13.20 -48.99 19.98
C PRO A 11 -14.37 -48.15 19.46
N SER A 12 -14.96 -47.36 20.34
CA SER A 12 -15.98 -46.35 20.03
C SER A 12 -15.41 -45.31 19.05
N SER A 13 -15.98 -45.26 17.85
CA SER A 13 -15.74 -44.19 16.89
C SER A 13 -16.45 -42.92 17.36
N GLU A 14 -15.74 -42.08 18.12
CA GLU A 14 -16.09 -40.68 18.27
C GLU A 14 -15.82 -40.00 16.92
N ALA A 15 -16.86 -39.92 16.10
CA ALA A 15 -16.87 -39.03 14.95
C ALA A 15 -16.80 -37.59 15.47
N GLU A 16 -15.67 -36.92 15.23
CA GLU A 16 -15.57 -35.46 15.38
C GLU A 16 -16.72 -34.80 14.62
N SER A 17 -17.64 -34.19 15.38
CA SER A 17 -18.72 -33.40 14.83
C SER A 17 -18.13 -32.15 14.16
N ILE A 18 -18.07 -32.15 12.83
CA ILE A 18 -17.82 -30.92 12.06
C ILE A 18 -19.02 -30.01 12.28
N ASP A 19 -18.84 -28.95 13.06
CA ASP A 19 -19.84 -27.90 13.23
C ASP A 19 -20.10 -27.18 11.88
N PRO A 20 -21.33 -27.23 11.34
CA PRO A 20 -21.68 -26.52 10.11
C PRO A 20 -21.73 -24.98 10.26
N HIS A 21 -21.41 -24.41 11.44
CA HIS A 21 -21.44 -22.96 11.72
C HIS A 21 -20.07 -22.26 11.70
N SER A 22 -19.02 -22.87 11.15
CA SER A 22 -17.83 -22.12 10.69
C SER A 22 -18.20 -21.28 9.45
N ALA A 23 -19.05 -20.28 9.64
CA ALA A 23 -19.42 -19.30 8.63
C ALA A 23 -18.13 -18.63 8.16
N GLN A 24 -17.70 -18.97 6.95
CA GLN A 24 -16.53 -18.39 6.30
C GLN A 24 -16.63 -16.85 6.40
N LYS A 25 -15.81 -16.24 7.27
CA LYS A 25 -15.84 -14.80 7.51
C LYS A 25 -15.67 -14.07 6.18
N VAL A 26 -16.66 -13.26 5.79
CA VAL A 26 -16.63 -12.50 4.52
C VAL A 26 -15.35 -11.68 4.45
N ARG A 27 -14.59 -11.86 3.37
CA ARG A 27 -13.34 -11.13 3.14
C ARG A 27 -13.60 -10.00 2.15
N TYR A 28 -13.31 -8.78 2.58
CA TYR A 28 -13.31 -7.61 1.73
C TYR A 28 -11.88 -7.23 1.35
N GLU A 29 -11.72 -6.71 0.15
CA GLU A 29 -10.45 -6.13 -0.33
C GLU A 29 -10.77 -4.96 -1.25
N ILE A 30 -10.03 -3.87 -1.11
CA ILE A 30 -10.14 -2.69 -1.95
C ILE A 30 -8.93 -2.66 -2.89
N ARG A 31 -9.19 -2.50 -4.20
CA ARG A 31 -8.14 -2.29 -5.21
C ARG A 31 -8.34 -0.99 -5.95
N ILE A 32 -7.26 -0.22 -6.09
CA ILE A 32 -7.22 1.04 -6.83
C ILE A 32 -6.07 0.95 -7.84
N ASP A 33 -6.29 1.40 -9.07
CA ASP A 33 -5.24 1.56 -10.09
C ASP A 33 -4.99 3.05 -10.30
N THR A 34 -3.77 3.55 -10.05
CA THR A 34 -3.47 4.97 -10.22
C THR A 34 -3.56 5.47 -11.67
N LYS A 35 -3.75 4.60 -12.67
CA LYS A 35 -4.01 4.97 -14.06
C LYS A 35 -5.49 5.26 -14.33
N ARG A 36 -6.39 4.74 -13.50
CA ARG A 36 -7.84 4.86 -13.67
C ARG A 36 -8.45 5.33 -12.36
N PRO A 37 -9.14 6.48 -12.32
CA PRO A 37 -9.66 7.06 -11.08
C PRO A 37 -10.92 6.32 -10.59
N VAL A 38 -10.77 5.03 -10.28
CA VAL A 38 -11.80 4.13 -9.76
C VAL A 38 -11.27 3.31 -8.59
N LEU A 39 -12.15 3.03 -7.63
CA LEU A 39 -11.95 2.13 -6.52
C LEU A 39 -12.83 0.91 -6.73
N ASN A 40 -12.23 -0.27 -6.75
CA ASN A 40 -12.93 -1.55 -6.86
C ASN A 40 -12.97 -2.24 -5.50
N LEU A 41 -14.18 -2.51 -5.01
CA LEU A 41 -14.41 -3.30 -3.81
C LEU A 41 -14.69 -4.74 -4.20
N TYR A 42 -13.91 -5.67 -3.66
CA TYR A 42 -14.07 -7.10 -3.82
C TYR A 42 -14.67 -7.72 -2.56
N ARG A 43 -15.52 -8.72 -2.74
CA ARG A 43 -16.10 -9.56 -1.68
C ARG A 43 -15.83 -11.02 -2.03
N ASN A 44 -15.09 -11.72 -1.17
CA ASN A 44 -14.64 -13.11 -1.41
C ASN A 44 -13.99 -13.26 -2.80
N SER A 45 -13.08 -12.35 -3.14
CA SER A 45 -12.36 -12.27 -4.42
C SER A 45 -13.21 -11.97 -5.67
N SER A 46 -14.53 -11.84 -5.53
CA SER A 46 -15.42 -11.40 -6.62
C SER A 46 -15.60 -9.89 -6.58
N LEU A 47 -15.57 -9.24 -7.75
CA LEU A 47 -15.85 -7.81 -7.84
C LEU A 47 -17.27 -7.54 -7.34
N TYR A 48 -17.40 -6.74 -6.28
CA TYR A 48 -18.68 -6.42 -5.66
C TYR A 48 -19.21 -5.06 -6.11
N LYS A 49 -18.34 -4.04 -6.14
CA LYS A 49 -18.72 -2.70 -6.58
C LYS A 49 -17.54 -1.89 -7.09
N THR A 50 -17.81 -1.00 -8.03
CA THR A 50 -16.85 -0.02 -8.54
C THR A 50 -17.35 1.38 -8.23
N TYR A 51 -16.47 2.23 -7.74
CA TYR A 51 -16.75 3.62 -7.38
C TYR A 51 -15.82 4.56 -8.15
N PRO A 52 -16.32 5.64 -8.77
CA PRO A 52 -15.46 6.70 -9.27
C PRO A 52 -14.84 7.47 -8.10
N VAL A 53 -13.55 7.80 -8.21
CA VAL A 53 -12.80 8.49 -7.15
C VAL A 53 -11.99 9.64 -7.70
N ALA A 54 -11.55 10.58 -6.86
CA ALA A 54 -10.45 11.48 -7.20
C ALA A 54 -9.16 10.99 -6.52
N LEU A 55 -8.05 11.04 -7.24
CA LEU A 55 -6.74 10.58 -6.78
C LEU A 55 -5.75 11.74 -6.64
N GLY A 56 -4.57 11.44 -6.11
CA GLY A 56 -3.49 12.40 -5.96
C GLY A 56 -2.99 12.92 -7.31
N LYS A 57 -2.64 14.20 -7.36
CA LYS A 57 -1.94 14.79 -8.52
C LYS A 57 -0.51 14.23 -8.62
N PRO A 58 0.18 14.33 -9.78
CA PRO A 58 1.54 13.81 -9.94
C PRO A 58 2.55 14.31 -8.89
N ALA A 59 2.40 15.55 -8.40
CA ALA A 59 3.28 16.13 -7.37
C ALA A 59 2.97 15.65 -5.94
N THR A 60 1.78 15.12 -5.68
CA THR A 60 1.36 14.56 -4.38
C THR A 60 0.55 13.28 -4.64
N PRO A 61 1.21 12.23 -5.15
CA PRO A 61 0.54 11.06 -5.68
C PRO A 61 -0.16 10.28 -4.57
N THR A 62 -1.19 9.53 -4.94
CA THR A 62 -1.79 8.54 -4.05
C THR A 62 -0.73 7.47 -3.71
N PRO A 63 -0.59 7.08 -2.43
CA PRO A 63 0.50 6.21 -1.98
C PRO A 63 0.35 4.81 -2.58
N ILE A 64 1.16 4.48 -3.58
CA ILE A 64 1.20 3.15 -4.20
C ILE A 64 1.76 2.15 -3.18
N GLY A 65 1.11 1.00 -3.01
CA GLY A 65 1.50 -0.03 -2.05
C GLY A 65 0.34 -0.83 -1.49
N ASN A 66 0.63 -1.63 -0.47
CA ASN A 66 -0.32 -2.48 0.23
C ASN A 66 -0.61 -1.90 1.61
N TRP A 67 -1.83 -1.39 1.79
CA TRP A 67 -2.27 -0.74 3.01
C TRP A 67 -3.45 -1.48 3.64
N LYS A 68 -3.87 -1.01 4.80
CA LYS A 68 -5.06 -1.46 5.52
C LYS A 68 -5.82 -0.26 6.03
N ILE A 69 -7.14 -0.38 6.09
CA ILE A 69 -7.96 0.54 6.87
C ILE A 69 -7.66 0.28 8.34
N VAL A 70 -7.17 1.31 9.05
CA VAL A 70 -6.83 1.22 10.49
C VAL A 70 -7.71 2.08 11.37
N ASP A 71 -8.42 3.03 10.78
CA ASP A 71 -9.29 3.94 11.50
C ASP A 71 -10.51 4.31 10.65
N LYS A 72 -11.63 4.59 11.31
CA LYS A 72 -12.91 4.95 10.69
C LYS A 72 -13.62 5.99 11.54
N GLN A 73 -13.91 7.13 10.93
CA GLN A 73 -14.58 8.25 11.61
C GLN A 73 -15.76 8.80 10.80
N ARG A 74 -16.80 9.23 11.51
CA ARG A 74 -17.92 10.00 10.95
C ARG A 74 -17.61 11.48 11.15
N GLY A 75 -17.72 12.29 10.10
CA GLY A 75 -17.58 13.75 10.19
C GLY A 75 -16.19 14.23 10.62
N TRP A 76 -15.13 13.84 9.89
CA TRP A 76 -13.73 14.26 10.15
C TRP A 76 -13.50 15.78 9.97
N GLY A 77 -14.48 16.49 9.41
CA GLY A 77 -14.49 17.95 9.24
C GLY A 77 -14.36 18.42 7.79
N GLY A 78 -14.86 19.64 7.53
CA GLY A 78 -14.60 20.44 6.33
C GLY A 78 -14.59 19.68 5.00
N GLY A 79 -13.44 19.73 4.30
CA GLY A 79 -13.26 19.19 2.95
C GLY A 79 -13.23 17.67 2.82
N PHE A 80 -13.31 16.93 3.94
CA PHE A 80 -13.24 15.47 3.97
C PHE A 80 -14.60 14.79 3.82
N GLY A 81 -15.68 15.57 3.79
CA GLY A 81 -17.04 15.06 3.60
C GLY A 81 -17.54 14.29 4.82
N THR A 82 -18.38 13.27 4.57
CA THR A 82 -19.19 12.65 5.63
C THR A 82 -18.52 11.49 6.35
N ARG A 83 -17.52 10.84 5.74
CA ARG A 83 -16.79 9.69 6.30
C ARG A 83 -15.30 9.78 6.00
N TRP A 84 -14.52 9.23 6.92
CA TRP A 84 -13.07 9.03 6.81
C TRP A 84 -12.73 7.57 7.09
N LEU A 85 -11.88 6.97 6.25
CA LEU A 85 -11.27 5.66 6.44
C LEU A 85 -9.75 5.83 6.33
N GLY A 86 -9.06 5.83 7.47
CA GLY A 86 -7.62 6.05 7.56
C GLY A 86 -6.80 4.84 7.12
N LEU A 87 -5.71 5.08 6.39
CA LEU A 87 -4.76 4.06 5.92
C LEU A 87 -3.48 4.08 6.75
N ASN A 88 -2.86 2.92 6.94
CA ASN A 88 -1.59 2.76 7.66
C ASN A 88 -0.34 3.11 6.83
N VAL A 89 -0.37 4.24 6.12
CA VAL A 89 0.77 4.70 5.34
C VAL A 89 1.79 5.34 6.30
N PRO A 90 3.04 4.82 6.39
CA PRO A 90 3.95 5.18 7.48
C PRO A 90 4.52 6.60 7.38
N TRP A 91 4.49 7.19 6.19
CA TRP A 91 5.04 8.52 5.95
C TRP A 91 4.04 9.67 6.05
N GLY A 92 2.76 9.41 6.32
CA GLY A 92 1.80 10.50 6.50
C GLY A 92 0.35 10.07 6.70
N THR A 93 -0.54 11.04 6.83
CA THR A 93 -1.97 10.81 7.01
C THR A 93 -2.66 10.67 5.66
N TYR A 94 -2.99 9.44 5.29
CA TYR A 94 -3.72 9.12 4.06
C TYR A 94 -5.00 8.38 4.38
N GLY A 95 -6.02 8.58 3.54
CA GLY A 95 -7.33 7.98 3.76
C GLY A 95 -8.19 7.94 2.51
N ILE A 96 -9.24 7.13 2.59
CA ILE A 96 -10.39 7.17 1.69
C ILE A 96 -11.47 8.01 2.39
N HIS A 97 -11.96 9.04 1.74
CA HIS A 97 -12.91 9.98 2.37
C HIS A 97 -13.89 10.59 1.39
N GLY A 98 -14.95 11.22 1.90
CA GLY A 98 -15.93 11.97 1.11
C GLY A 98 -15.36 13.25 0.52
N THR A 99 -16.21 14.17 0.06
CA THR A 99 -15.73 15.49 -0.38
C THR A 99 -16.82 16.54 -0.34
N ASN A 100 -16.41 17.81 -0.20
CA ASN A 100 -17.25 18.98 -0.44
C ASN A 100 -17.13 19.52 -1.88
N ARG A 101 -16.34 18.88 -2.74
CA ARG A 101 -16.15 19.24 -4.16
C ARG A 101 -16.47 18.06 -5.08
N PRO A 102 -17.74 17.58 -5.11
CA PRO A 102 -18.13 16.38 -5.85
C PRO A 102 -17.83 16.43 -7.35
N GLN A 103 -17.77 17.63 -7.94
CA GLN A 103 -17.42 17.86 -9.35
C GLN A 103 -15.98 17.46 -9.70
N LEU A 104 -15.11 17.25 -8.71
CA LEU A 104 -13.72 16.83 -8.90
C LEU A 104 -13.53 15.30 -8.89
N ILE A 105 -14.58 14.53 -8.61
CA ILE A 105 -14.52 13.07 -8.68
C ILE A 105 -14.24 12.64 -10.12
N GLY A 106 -13.32 11.68 -10.29
CA GLY A 106 -12.80 11.26 -11.59
C GLY A 106 -11.51 11.97 -12.03
N GLN A 107 -10.93 12.85 -11.19
CA GLN A 107 -9.75 13.64 -11.53
C GLN A 107 -8.54 13.36 -10.61
N TYR A 108 -7.34 13.79 -11.04
CA TYR A 108 -6.09 13.70 -10.27
C TYR A 108 -5.76 15.05 -9.61
N VAL A 109 -6.41 15.33 -8.48
CA VAL A 109 -6.43 16.67 -7.87
C VAL A 109 -6.17 16.70 -6.37
N SER A 110 -6.13 15.53 -5.71
CA SER A 110 -5.96 15.47 -4.26
C SER A 110 -4.48 15.60 -3.87
N ASN A 111 -4.22 15.70 -2.56
CA ASN A 111 -2.86 15.62 -2.00
C ASN A 111 -2.48 14.18 -1.62
N GLY A 112 -3.02 13.19 -2.33
CA GLY A 112 -2.73 11.77 -2.17
C GLY A 112 -3.88 10.95 -1.62
N CYS A 113 -4.78 11.54 -0.82
CA CYS A 113 -5.99 10.86 -0.35
C CYS A 113 -6.93 10.47 -1.50
N ILE A 114 -7.72 9.42 -1.29
CA ILE A 114 -8.71 8.94 -2.25
C ILE A 114 -10.04 9.59 -1.90
N ARG A 115 -10.56 10.44 -2.79
CA ARG A 115 -11.83 11.14 -2.57
C ARG A 115 -12.96 10.41 -3.25
N MET A 116 -14.08 10.28 -2.58
CA MET A 116 -15.31 9.67 -3.07
C MET A 116 -16.46 10.68 -2.95
N ARG A 117 -17.56 10.43 -3.67
CA ARG A 117 -18.83 11.12 -3.36
C ARG A 117 -19.30 10.70 -1.97
N ASN A 118 -20.02 11.58 -1.27
CA ASN A 118 -20.44 11.30 0.11
C ASN A 118 -21.31 10.04 0.22
N ALA A 119 -22.27 9.85 -0.68
CA ALA A 119 -23.08 8.63 -0.71
C ALA A 119 -22.25 7.35 -0.95
N ASP A 120 -21.23 7.44 -1.81
CA ASP A 120 -20.35 6.31 -2.14
C ASP A 120 -19.45 5.93 -0.93
N VAL A 121 -18.87 6.92 -0.23
CA VAL A 121 -18.04 6.66 0.94
C VAL A 121 -18.88 6.20 2.14
N GLU A 122 -20.11 6.67 2.29
CA GLU A 122 -21.04 6.19 3.32
C GLU A 122 -21.32 4.71 3.15
N GLN A 123 -21.63 4.30 1.92
CA GLN A 123 -21.82 2.89 1.62
C GLN A 123 -20.55 2.08 1.87
N LEU A 124 -19.39 2.55 1.39
CA LEU A 124 -18.12 1.85 1.61
C LEU A 124 -17.82 1.71 3.10
N TYR A 125 -18.00 2.80 3.86
CA TYR A 125 -17.82 2.86 5.30
C TYR A 125 -18.69 1.83 6.00
N ASP A 126 -19.97 1.72 5.70
CA ASP A 126 -20.84 0.76 6.38
C ASP A 126 -20.58 -0.70 5.94
N THR A 127 -19.94 -0.90 4.77
CA THR A 127 -19.66 -2.23 4.21
C THR A 127 -18.38 -2.87 4.76
N VAL A 128 -17.27 -2.12 4.81
CA VAL A 128 -15.93 -2.71 5.08
C VAL A 128 -15.49 -2.54 6.54
N PRO A 129 -14.99 -3.60 7.20
CA PRO A 129 -14.45 -3.49 8.56
C PRO A 129 -13.06 -2.85 8.59
N VAL A 130 -12.63 -2.38 9.77
CA VAL A 130 -11.22 -2.09 10.05
C VAL A 130 -10.39 -3.36 9.82
N GLY A 131 -9.18 -3.18 9.27
CA GLY A 131 -8.30 -4.26 8.85
C GLY A 131 -8.47 -4.67 7.38
N THR A 132 -9.48 -4.15 6.68
CA THR A 132 -9.68 -4.42 5.24
C THR A 132 -8.44 -3.99 4.44
N PRO A 133 -7.83 -4.89 3.64
CA PRO A 133 -6.73 -4.55 2.77
C PRO A 133 -7.11 -3.52 1.70
N VAL A 134 -6.19 -2.61 1.43
CA VAL A 134 -6.29 -1.57 0.40
C VAL A 134 -5.03 -1.65 -0.46
N ILE A 135 -5.16 -2.21 -1.66
CA ILE A 135 -4.07 -2.38 -2.61
C ILE A 135 -4.15 -1.25 -3.64
N ILE A 136 -3.09 -0.45 -3.70
CA ILE A 136 -2.98 0.67 -4.63
C ILE A 136 -1.90 0.34 -5.65
N HIS A 137 -2.31 0.02 -6.86
CA HIS A 137 -1.43 -0.34 -7.97
C HIS A 137 -0.95 0.90 -8.73
N GLY A 138 0.32 0.91 -9.11
CA GLY A 138 0.92 1.96 -9.93
C GLY A 138 2.43 1.76 -10.06
N ASN A 139 3.10 2.68 -10.75
CA ASN A 139 4.56 2.74 -10.74
C ASN A 139 5.02 3.79 -9.71
N PRO A 140 5.56 3.39 -8.55
CA PRO A 140 5.97 4.32 -7.51
C PRO A 140 7.13 5.23 -7.92
N VAL A 141 7.95 4.81 -8.89
CA VAL A 141 9.16 5.51 -9.35
C VAL A 141 8.96 6.15 -10.74
N LYS A 142 7.72 6.41 -11.16
CA LYS A 142 7.40 6.93 -12.50
C LYS A 142 8.12 8.24 -12.85
N SER A 143 8.28 9.15 -11.89
CA SER A 143 8.88 10.47 -12.16
C SER A 143 10.41 10.46 -12.11
N LEU A 144 11.02 9.42 -11.51
CA LEU A 144 12.45 9.35 -11.22
C LEU A 144 13.03 10.67 -10.68
N ARG A 145 12.25 11.37 -9.85
CA ARG A 145 12.67 12.65 -9.28
C ARG A 145 13.89 12.45 -8.39
N THR A 146 14.75 13.47 -8.31
CA THR A 146 15.84 13.47 -7.35
C THR A 146 15.28 13.40 -5.93
N LEU A 147 15.71 12.42 -5.15
CA LEU A 147 15.30 12.31 -3.74
C LEU A 147 16.38 12.89 -2.84
N SER A 148 15.96 13.62 -1.82
CA SER A 148 16.83 14.19 -0.81
C SER A 148 16.18 14.16 0.57
N LEU A 149 16.94 14.54 1.59
CA LEU A 149 16.50 14.58 2.98
C LEU A 149 15.11 15.23 3.14
N GLY A 150 14.23 14.57 3.89
CA GLY A 150 12.85 15.01 4.16
C GLY A 150 11.84 14.63 3.07
N ASN A 151 12.29 14.08 1.94
CA ASN A 151 11.37 13.54 0.94
C ASN A 151 10.63 12.32 1.49
N ILE A 152 9.37 12.17 1.08
CA ILE A 152 8.54 11.03 1.49
C ILE A 152 7.83 10.43 0.28
N GLY A 153 7.50 9.14 0.34
CA GLY A 153 6.66 8.51 -0.66
C GLY A 153 7.00 7.05 -0.93
N ALA A 154 6.23 6.46 -1.85
CA ALA A 154 6.44 5.10 -2.30
C ALA A 154 7.74 4.95 -3.11
N ASP A 155 8.20 6.00 -3.79
CA ASP A 155 9.52 6.07 -4.45
C ASP A 155 10.66 5.93 -3.44
N VAL A 156 10.58 6.68 -2.33
CA VAL A 156 11.55 6.59 -1.23
C VAL A 156 11.55 5.18 -0.64
N LEU A 157 10.37 4.59 -0.41
CA LEU A 157 10.25 3.23 0.11
C LEU A 157 10.91 2.20 -0.83
N VAL A 158 10.77 2.36 -2.15
CA VAL A 158 11.45 1.49 -3.13
C VAL A 158 12.96 1.63 -3.02
N VAL A 159 13.50 2.84 -2.87
CA VAL A 159 14.94 3.03 -2.69
C VAL A 159 15.42 2.40 -1.38
N GLN A 160 14.69 2.58 -0.26
CA GLN A 160 15.00 1.92 1.01
C GLN A 160 15.07 0.39 0.85
N GLN A 161 14.12 -0.20 0.12
CA GLN A 161 14.11 -1.65 -0.16
C GLN A 161 15.33 -2.10 -0.98
N ARG A 162 15.74 -1.31 -1.98
CA ARG A 162 16.91 -1.62 -2.80
C ARG A 162 18.22 -1.47 -2.04
N LEU A 163 18.38 -0.41 -1.26
CA LEU A 163 19.53 -0.24 -0.37
C LEU A 163 19.59 -1.37 0.67
N HIS A 164 18.45 -1.78 1.22
CA HIS A 164 18.37 -2.92 2.13
C HIS A 164 18.80 -4.22 1.46
N SER A 165 18.29 -4.49 0.26
CA SER A 165 18.64 -5.68 -0.52
C SER A 165 20.12 -5.71 -0.93
N ALA A 166 20.73 -4.54 -1.09
CA ALA A 166 22.16 -4.38 -1.37
C ALA A 166 23.04 -4.47 -0.09
N GLY A 167 22.44 -4.56 1.10
CA GLY A 167 23.16 -4.66 2.37
C GLY A 167 23.59 -3.33 3.00
N PHE A 168 23.09 -2.19 2.49
CA PHE A 168 23.48 -0.85 2.94
C PHE A 168 22.47 -0.20 3.90
N TYR A 169 21.25 -0.73 4.00
CA TYR A 169 20.19 -0.14 4.83
C TYR A 169 19.52 -1.18 5.73
N SER A 170 19.56 -0.99 7.05
CA SER A 170 18.95 -1.89 8.03
C SER A 170 17.87 -1.23 8.90
N ASP A 171 17.62 0.06 8.68
CA ASP A 171 16.64 0.83 9.44
C ASP A 171 15.21 0.65 8.93
N ARG A 172 14.30 1.50 9.41
CA ARG A 172 12.87 1.42 9.12
C ARG A 172 12.57 1.75 7.66
N MET A 173 11.94 0.80 6.97
CA MET A 173 11.35 1.01 5.64
C MET A 173 10.00 1.74 5.75
N ASP A 174 10.06 3.02 6.10
CA ASP A 174 8.90 3.86 6.39
C ASP A 174 8.57 4.87 5.28
N GLY A 175 9.27 4.79 4.14
CA GLY A 175 9.11 5.67 2.99
C GLY A 175 9.50 7.13 3.27
N LYS A 176 10.38 7.38 4.26
CA LYS A 176 10.95 8.70 4.54
C LYS A 176 12.44 8.71 4.28
N PHE A 177 12.89 9.74 3.59
CA PHE A 177 14.29 9.98 3.35
C PHE A 177 14.88 10.66 4.58
N SER A 178 15.32 9.86 5.54
CA SER A 178 15.90 10.30 6.81
C SER A 178 17.42 10.50 6.70
N GLY A 179 18.05 10.98 7.79
CA GLY A 179 19.51 11.09 7.86
C GLY A 179 20.18 9.72 7.82
N GLU A 180 19.56 8.70 8.42
CA GLU A 180 20.03 7.31 8.38
C GLU A 180 19.98 6.75 6.95
N MET A 181 18.89 7.02 6.22
CA MET A 181 18.82 6.65 4.80
C MET A 181 19.87 7.40 3.97
N GLN A 182 20.12 8.68 4.25
CA GLN A 182 21.16 9.45 3.57
C GLN A 182 22.54 8.85 3.80
N PHE A 183 22.86 8.48 5.04
CA PHE A 183 24.13 7.84 5.39
C PHE A 183 24.30 6.49 4.67
N ALA A 184 23.27 5.64 4.68
CA ALA A 184 23.25 4.39 3.94
C ALA A 184 23.47 4.59 2.43
N LEU A 185 22.82 5.60 1.85
CA LEU A 185 23.01 5.98 0.46
C LEU A 185 24.45 6.44 0.19
N SER A 186 25.06 7.25 1.05
CA SER A 186 26.44 7.69 0.87
C SER A 186 27.42 6.52 0.90
N LEU A 187 27.21 5.53 1.77
CA LEU A 187 28.01 4.29 1.78
C LEU A 187 27.83 3.49 0.48
N TYR A 188 26.60 3.39 -0.01
CA TYR A 188 26.29 2.75 -1.30
C TYR A 188 27.00 3.48 -2.45
N GLN A 189 26.88 4.81 -2.52
CA GLN A 189 27.49 5.63 -3.56
C GLN A 189 29.01 5.48 -3.56
N LEU A 190 29.65 5.51 -2.38
CA LEU A 190 31.08 5.28 -2.23
C LEU A 190 31.50 3.90 -2.78
N ALA A 191 30.78 2.85 -2.40
CA ALA A 191 31.09 1.48 -2.80
C ALA A 191 30.88 1.21 -4.30
N HIS A 192 30.02 1.99 -4.96
CA HIS A 192 29.66 1.85 -6.37
C HIS A 192 30.28 2.93 -7.28
N HIS A 193 31.21 3.75 -6.75
CA HIS A 193 31.87 4.84 -7.47
C HIS A 193 30.88 5.89 -8.06
N LEU A 194 29.81 6.17 -7.34
CA LEU A 194 28.81 7.19 -7.69
C LEU A 194 29.10 8.52 -6.97
N PRO A 195 28.60 9.66 -7.48
CA PRO A 195 28.69 10.94 -6.77
C PRO A 195 28.06 10.87 -5.38
N MET A 196 28.81 11.20 -4.33
CA MET A 196 28.32 11.26 -2.95
C MET A 196 27.69 12.61 -2.63
N ASP A 197 26.64 12.99 -3.35
CA ASP A 197 25.96 14.28 -3.19
C ASP A 197 24.82 14.25 -2.15
N GLY A 198 24.58 13.09 -1.53
CA GLY A 198 23.55 12.91 -0.51
C GLY A 198 22.13 12.89 -1.08
N THR A 199 21.98 12.73 -2.39
CA THR A 199 20.71 12.63 -3.09
C THR A 199 20.64 11.36 -3.94
N VAL A 200 19.43 10.91 -4.27
CA VAL A 200 19.21 9.82 -5.24
C VAL A 200 18.95 10.46 -6.58
N SER A 201 19.94 10.40 -7.45
CA SER A 201 19.91 10.83 -8.85
C SER A 201 19.48 9.70 -9.78
N LEU A 202 19.44 9.98 -11.09
CA LEU A 202 19.14 8.97 -12.11
C LEU A 202 20.16 7.82 -12.10
N ASP A 203 21.42 8.12 -11.83
CA ASP A 203 22.51 7.14 -11.82
C ASP A 203 22.37 6.20 -10.63
N ASP A 204 21.95 6.72 -9.48
CA ASP A 204 21.62 5.92 -8.30
C ASP A 204 20.45 4.98 -8.57
N TYR A 205 19.36 5.49 -9.20
CA TYR A 205 18.24 4.63 -9.60
C TYR A 205 18.67 3.52 -10.56
N ALA A 206 19.55 3.81 -11.51
CA ALA A 206 20.07 2.81 -12.45
C ALA A 206 20.93 1.77 -11.73
N SER A 207 21.84 2.22 -10.88
CA SER A 207 22.72 1.37 -10.07
C SER A 207 21.93 0.44 -9.14
N LEU A 208 20.86 0.96 -8.51
CA LEU A 208 19.95 0.19 -7.64
C LEU A 208 19.00 -0.75 -8.40
N GLY A 209 19.10 -0.83 -9.73
CA GLY A 209 18.22 -1.66 -10.57
C GLY A 209 16.76 -1.23 -10.55
N ILE A 210 16.50 0.06 -10.29
CA ILE A 210 15.15 0.65 -10.27
C ILE A 210 14.73 1.07 -11.67
N THR A 211 15.67 1.53 -12.50
CA THR A 211 15.44 1.90 -13.89
C THR A 211 16.52 1.35 -14.81
N SER A 212 16.16 1.11 -16.07
CA SER A 212 17.10 0.76 -17.14
C SER A 212 17.47 1.97 -18.02
N ASP A 213 17.00 3.18 -17.69
CA ASP A 213 17.26 4.40 -18.46
C ASP A 213 18.76 4.76 -18.43
N LYS A 214 19.48 4.40 -19.49
CA LYS A 214 20.94 4.59 -19.65
C LYS A 214 21.37 6.04 -19.95
N ARG A 215 20.58 7.07 -19.59
CA ARG A 215 21.06 8.47 -19.71
C ARG A 215 22.22 8.78 -18.75
N ALA A 216 22.50 7.85 -17.85
CA ALA A 216 23.57 7.84 -16.86
C ALA A 216 25.02 7.74 -17.39
N SER A 217 25.27 7.70 -18.72
CA SER A 217 26.64 7.49 -19.23
C SER A 217 27.23 8.62 -20.07
N SER A 218 26.56 9.76 -20.26
CA SER A 218 27.03 10.80 -21.19
C SER A 218 27.51 12.11 -20.56
N ALA A 219 27.57 12.22 -19.22
CA ALA A 219 27.96 13.45 -18.54
C ALA A 219 29.34 13.39 -17.83
N ALA A 220 30.02 12.23 -17.83
CA ALA A 220 31.34 12.06 -17.21
C ALA A 220 32.51 11.98 -18.21
N ALA A 221 32.28 12.31 -19.48
CA ALA A 221 33.32 12.40 -20.50
C ALA A 221 33.23 13.76 -21.18
N ASN A 222 33.85 14.77 -20.56
CA ASN A 222 34.45 15.97 -21.19
C ASN A 222 35.25 16.75 -20.15
#